data_AF-A0A7W1DAZ3-F1
#
_entry.id   AF-A0A7W1DAZ3-F1
#
_cell.length_a   1.000
_cell.length_b   1.000
_cell.length_c   1.000
_cell.angle_alpha   90.00
_cell.angle_beta   90.00
_cell.angle_gamma   90.00
#
_symmetry.space_group_name_H-M   'P 1'
#
loop_
_entity.id
_entity.type
_entity.pdbx_description
1 polymer ?
#
loop_
_entity_poly.entity_id
_entity_poly.type
_entity_poly.pdbx_seq_one_letter_code
_entity_poly.pdbx_strand_id
1 'polypeptide(L)'
;LLPNGIKDLGGGIIMENNKITSYAIGRFSKGKTQMLWLELATGENETGVTGWEVKDVLIFPNFTKNQELLFTAETCTINGKRDEKLVVFADFLQTKKKYIVRKAWRTNLKTEKFETVSIKGVRCEYYEP
;
A
#
# COMPACT_ATOMS: atom_id res chain seq x y z
N LEU A 1 8.85 18.39 -5.05
CA LEU A 1 9.70 17.67 -6.04
C LEU A 1 10.33 16.48 -5.32
N LEU A 2 9.98 15.26 -5.72
CA LEU A 2 10.60 14.07 -5.14
C LEU A 2 12.05 13.96 -5.62
N PRO A 3 13.01 13.61 -4.74
CA PRO A 3 14.42 13.57 -5.10
C PRO A 3 14.73 12.49 -6.14
N ASN A 4 15.73 12.76 -6.98
CA ASN A 4 16.54 11.74 -7.68
C ASN A 4 15.78 10.66 -8.47
N GLY A 5 14.85 11.09 -9.33
CA GLY A 5 14.18 10.22 -10.31
C GLY A 5 13.13 9.27 -9.72
N ILE A 6 12.66 9.55 -8.49
CA ILE A 6 11.49 8.88 -7.92
C ILE A 6 10.23 9.41 -8.59
N LYS A 7 9.34 8.51 -8.99
CA LYS A 7 8.02 8.80 -9.55
C LYS A 7 6.94 8.39 -8.58
N ASP A 8 6.00 9.29 -8.33
CA ASP A 8 4.74 9.01 -7.66
C ASP A 8 3.80 8.24 -8.61
N LEU A 9 3.20 7.17 -8.10
CA LEU A 9 2.27 6.28 -8.82
C LEU A 9 0.86 6.30 -8.21
N GLY A 10 0.58 7.26 -7.32
CA GLY A 10 -0.67 7.38 -6.58
C GLY A 10 -0.62 6.70 -5.23
N GLY A 11 -1.73 6.73 -4.52
CA GLY A 11 -1.82 6.23 -3.15
C GLY A 11 -3.25 6.22 -2.65
N GLY A 12 -3.41 5.93 -1.36
CA GLY A 12 -4.70 5.94 -0.69
C GLY A 12 -4.58 6.40 0.75
N ILE A 13 -5.61 7.09 1.23
CA ILE A 13 -5.74 7.46 2.64
C ILE A 13 -6.13 6.21 3.43
N ILE A 14 -5.49 6.02 4.59
CA ILE A 14 -5.82 4.90 5.48
C ILE A 14 -7.07 5.26 6.28
N MET A 15 -8.03 4.35 6.29
CA MET A 15 -9.22 4.43 7.13
C MET A 15 -9.06 3.54 8.38
N GLU A 16 -9.63 3.99 9.49
CA GLU A 16 -9.76 3.21 10.72
C GLU A 16 -11.16 3.39 11.29
N ASN A 17 -11.88 2.28 11.46
CA ASN A 17 -13.27 2.27 11.96
C ASN A 17 -14.18 3.22 11.15
N ASN A 18 -14.08 3.17 9.81
CA ASN A 18 -14.80 4.03 8.88
C ASN A 18 -14.51 5.54 9.02
N LYS A 19 -13.38 5.91 9.63
CA LYS A 19 -12.94 7.31 9.73
C LYS A 19 -11.64 7.51 8.95
N ILE A 20 -11.59 8.62 8.23
CA ILE A 20 -10.37 9.12 7.58
C ILE A 20 -9.34 9.44 8.65
N THR A 21 -8.13 8.94 8.47
CA THR A 21 -6.97 9.28 9.33
C THR A 21 -6.06 10.28 8.62
N SER A 22 -5.11 10.86 9.36
CA SER A 22 -4.04 11.67 8.79
C SER A 22 -2.95 10.84 8.10
N TYR A 23 -3.12 9.53 7.98
CA TYR A 23 -2.13 8.64 7.38
C TYR A 23 -2.53 8.22 5.97
N ALA A 24 -1.52 8.03 5.12
CA ALA A 24 -1.66 7.56 3.76
C ALA A 24 -0.65 6.45 3.45
N ILE A 25 -0.95 5.67 2.41
CA ILE A 25 0.04 4.84 1.73
C ILE A 25 0.27 5.44 0.35
N GLY A 26 1.46 5.97 0.12
CA GLY A 26 1.92 6.40 -1.19
C GLY A 26 2.67 5.27 -1.91
N ARG A 27 2.44 5.12 -3.21
CA ARG A 27 3.16 4.18 -4.07
C ARG A 27 4.15 4.96 -4.92
N PHE A 28 5.40 4.53 -4.88
CA PHE A 28 6.48 5.19 -5.59
C PHE A 28 7.29 4.20 -6.41
N SER A 29 8.01 4.71 -7.41
CA SER A 29 8.94 3.91 -8.20
C SER A 29 10.23 4.65 -8.52
N LYS A 30 11.31 3.87 -8.66
CA LYS A 30 12.60 4.34 -9.16
C LYS A 30 13.23 3.23 -10.00
N GLY A 31 13.20 3.40 -11.32
CA GLY A 31 13.58 2.33 -12.26
C GLY A 31 12.69 1.10 -12.08
N LYS A 32 13.31 -0.07 -11.83
CA LYS A 32 12.59 -1.34 -11.55
C LYS A 32 12.22 -1.54 -10.08
N THR A 33 12.55 -0.60 -9.20
CA THR A 33 12.18 -0.67 -7.79
C THR A 33 10.83 -0.01 -7.58
N GLN A 34 9.91 -0.72 -6.94
CA GLN A 34 8.66 -0.16 -6.42
C GLN A 34 8.78 0.01 -4.91
N MET A 35 8.08 0.98 -4.35
CA MET A 35 8.08 1.27 -2.93
C MET A 35 6.65 1.59 -2.46
N LEU A 36 6.33 1.22 -1.23
CA LEU A 36 5.18 1.75 -0.50
C LEU A 36 5.69 2.54 0.69
N TRP A 37 5.24 3.77 0.83
CA TRP A 37 5.59 4.66 1.93
C TRP A 37 4.37 4.79 2.82
N LEU A 38 4.55 4.57 4.12
CA LEU A 38 3.57 4.96 5.12
C LEU A 38 3.85 6.41 5.48
N GLU A 39 2.87 7.27 5.28
CA GLU A 39 3.05 8.73 5.36
C GLU A 39 2.06 9.33 6.34
N LEU A 40 2.51 10.32 7.12
CA LEU A 40 1.69 11.12 8.02
C LEU A 40 1.57 12.54 7.47
N ALA A 41 0.35 13.05 7.34
CA ALA A 41 0.11 14.45 7.00
C ALA A 41 0.59 15.37 8.12
N THR A 42 1.46 16.33 7.80
CA THR A 42 2.01 17.31 8.74
C THR A 42 1.23 18.64 8.75
N GLY A 43 0.04 18.66 8.12
CA GLY A 43 -0.76 19.86 7.90
C GLY A 43 -0.40 20.60 6.61
N GLU A 44 -1.19 21.61 6.29
CA GLU A 44 -0.99 22.47 5.12
C GLU A 44 -0.03 23.61 5.46
N ASN A 45 0.84 23.94 4.50
CA ASN A 45 1.63 25.17 4.59
C ASN A 45 0.79 26.41 4.17
N GLU A 46 1.40 27.59 4.23
CA GLU A 46 0.75 28.87 3.86
C GLU A 46 0.20 28.91 2.42
N THR A 47 0.64 27.99 1.56
CA THR A 47 0.18 27.85 0.18
C THR A 47 -0.90 26.79 -0.02
N GLY A 48 -1.43 26.21 1.07
CA GLY A 48 -2.44 25.15 1.04
C GLY A 48 -1.90 23.78 0.60
N VAL A 49 -0.57 23.60 0.62
CA VAL A 49 0.06 22.32 0.26
C VAL A 49 0.27 21.50 1.51
N THR A 50 -0.37 20.33 1.58
CA THR A 50 -0.17 19.36 2.64
C THR A 50 1.25 18.81 2.61
N GLY A 51 1.98 18.98 3.70
CA GLY A 51 3.25 18.28 3.92
C GLY A 51 3.00 16.83 4.34
N TRP A 52 3.92 15.95 3.96
CA TRP A 52 3.88 14.52 4.32
C TRP A 52 5.22 14.10 4.91
N GLU A 53 5.17 13.42 6.05
CA GLU A 53 6.32 12.81 6.71
C GLU A 53 6.32 11.30 6.45
N VAL A 54 7.42 10.78 5.90
CA VAL A 54 7.58 9.34 5.67
C VAL A 54 7.94 8.65 6.98
N LYS A 55 7.12 7.70 7.39
CA LYS A 55 7.27 6.95 8.64
C LYS A 55 7.94 5.60 8.46
N ASP A 56 7.57 4.89 7.41
CA ASP A 56 8.15 3.58 7.09
C ASP A 56 8.08 3.31 5.59
N VAL A 57 8.94 2.43 5.09
CA VAL A 57 9.08 2.14 3.66
C VAL A 57 9.22 0.64 3.42
N LEU A 58 8.32 0.09 2.59
CA LEU A 58 8.52 -1.22 1.98
C LEU A 58 9.19 -1.06 0.62
N ILE A 59 10.27 -1.79 0.38
CA ILE A 59 11.04 -1.74 -0.87
C ILE A 59 10.92 -3.07 -1.62
N PHE A 60 10.57 -2.98 -2.89
CA PHE A 60 10.39 -4.12 -3.79
C PHE A 60 11.35 -4.00 -4.98
N PRO A 61 12.59 -4.53 -4.86
CA PRO A 61 13.54 -4.50 -5.96
C PRO A 61 13.08 -5.43 -7.08
N ASN A 62 13.43 -5.07 -8.32
CA ASN A 62 13.16 -5.88 -9.52
C ASN A 62 11.67 -6.21 -9.74
N PHE A 63 10.79 -5.25 -9.46
CA PHE A 63 9.35 -5.41 -9.62
C PHE A 63 9.00 -5.70 -11.09
N THR A 64 8.25 -6.78 -11.31
CA THR A 64 7.88 -7.23 -12.64
C THR A 64 6.44 -6.83 -12.99
N LYS A 65 6.09 -6.90 -14.27
CA LYS A 65 4.75 -6.51 -14.76
C LYS A 65 3.59 -7.38 -14.23
N ASN A 66 3.88 -8.58 -13.75
CA ASN A 66 2.87 -9.49 -13.21
C ASN A 66 2.80 -9.40 -11.68
N GLN A 67 3.50 -8.45 -11.06
CA GLN A 67 3.47 -8.24 -9.63
C GLN A 67 2.59 -7.04 -9.30
N GLU A 68 1.89 -7.13 -8.19
CA GLU A 68 0.98 -6.10 -7.74
C GLU A 68 1.16 -5.80 -6.25
N LEU A 69 0.93 -4.53 -5.93
CA LEU A 69 0.86 -4.01 -4.57
C LEU A 69 -0.60 -3.61 -4.36
N LEU A 70 -1.29 -4.40 -3.55
CA LEU A 70 -2.71 -4.22 -3.23
C LEU A 70 -2.78 -3.63 -1.82
N PHE A 71 -3.31 -2.42 -1.70
CA PHE A 71 -3.40 -1.69 -0.44
C PHE A 71 -4.60 -0.76 -0.48
N THR A 72 -5.06 -0.31 0.69
CA THR A 72 -6.16 0.66 0.84
C THR A 72 -7.46 0.28 0.10
N ALA A 73 -7.65 -0.99 -0.27
CA ALA A 73 -8.68 -1.40 -1.20
C ALA A 73 -9.36 -2.73 -0.86
N GLU A 74 -10.67 -2.74 -1.12
CA GLU A 74 -11.70 -3.73 -0.81
C GLU A 74 -11.49 -5.15 -1.34
N THR A 75 -10.48 -5.35 -2.18
CA THR A 75 -10.28 -6.59 -2.93
C THR A 75 -9.66 -7.68 -2.10
N CYS A 76 -8.98 -7.35 -1.00
CA CYS A 76 -8.35 -8.31 -0.11
C CYS A 76 -9.10 -8.46 1.21
N THR A 77 -9.24 -9.70 1.67
CA THR A 77 -9.75 -10.07 2.98
C THR A 77 -8.72 -10.90 3.73
N ILE A 78 -8.77 -10.84 5.07
CA ILE A 78 -8.05 -11.76 5.95
C ILE A 78 -9.07 -12.52 6.80
N ASN A 79 -9.06 -13.84 6.70
CA ASN A 79 -10.04 -14.73 7.35
C ASN A 79 -11.50 -14.33 7.02
N GLY A 80 -11.75 -13.90 5.78
CA GLY A 80 -13.07 -13.51 5.29
C GLY A 80 -13.55 -12.12 5.72
N LYS A 81 -12.72 -11.33 6.42
CA LYS A 81 -13.03 -9.95 6.81
C LYS A 81 -12.17 -8.97 6.03
N ARG A 82 -12.79 -7.88 5.57
CA ARG A 82 -12.04 -6.73 5.02
C ARG A 82 -11.17 -6.13 6.12
N ASP A 83 -9.98 -5.70 5.72
CA ASP A 83 -9.02 -5.04 6.59
C ASP A 83 -8.38 -3.90 5.82
N GLU A 84 -8.83 -2.67 6.11
CA GLU A 84 -8.42 -1.44 5.44
C GLU A 84 -6.94 -1.12 5.65
N LYS A 85 -6.31 -1.77 6.65
CA LYS A 85 -4.90 -1.62 6.98
C LYS A 85 -4.03 -2.71 6.36
N LEU A 86 -4.63 -3.67 5.66
CA LEU A 86 -3.91 -4.76 5.02
C LEU A 86 -3.21 -4.27 3.74
N VAL A 87 -1.94 -4.64 3.62
CA VAL A 87 -1.10 -4.40 2.45
C VAL A 87 -0.62 -5.75 1.95
N VAL A 88 -0.79 -6.02 0.66
CA VAL A 88 -0.47 -7.30 0.05
C VAL A 88 0.45 -7.09 -1.15
N PHE A 89 1.50 -7.89 -1.19
CA PHE A 89 2.30 -8.11 -2.40
C PHE A 89 1.92 -9.46 -3.01
N ALA A 90 1.48 -9.43 -4.26
CA ALA A 90 0.99 -10.62 -4.96
C ALA A 90 1.54 -10.71 -6.38
N ASP A 91 1.58 -11.92 -6.91
CA ASP A 91 1.67 -12.13 -8.35
C ASP A 91 0.24 -12.20 -8.92
N PHE A 92 -0.02 -11.48 -10.00
CA PHE A 92 -1.25 -11.58 -10.77
C PHE A 92 -1.08 -12.58 -11.92
N LEU A 93 -1.86 -13.66 -11.86
CA LEU A 93 -1.97 -14.63 -12.94
C LEU A 93 -3.09 -14.22 -13.89
N GLN A 94 -2.75 -13.45 -14.92
CA GLN A 94 -3.70 -12.91 -15.89
C GLN A 94 -4.60 -13.98 -16.53
N THR A 95 -4.06 -15.15 -16.89
CA THR A 95 -4.81 -16.24 -17.52
C THR A 95 -5.91 -16.83 -16.63
N LYS A 96 -5.76 -16.70 -15.30
CA LYS A 96 -6.71 -17.19 -14.31
C LYS A 96 -7.44 -16.07 -13.58
N LYS A 97 -7.15 -14.80 -13.92
CA LYS A 97 -7.62 -13.60 -13.23
C LYS A 97 -7.53 -13.76 -11.70
N LYS A 98 -6.37 -14.24 -11.23
CA LYS A 98 -6.18 -14.64 -9.84
C LYS A 98 -4.90 -14.07 -9.26
N TYR A 99 -5.01 -13.56 -8.04
CA TYR A 99 -3.85 -13.18 -7.23
C TYR A 99 -3.27 -14.38 -6.47
N ILE A 100 -1.94 -14.48 -6.48
CA ILE A 100 -1.16 -15.35 -5.60
C ILE A 100 -0.45 -14.44 -4.60
N VAL A 101 -0.96 -14.42 -3.37
CA VAL A 101 -0.39 -13.67 -2.26
C VAL A 101 1.00 -14.21 -1.93
N ARG A 102 2.00 -13.33 -1.92
CA ARG A 102 3.40 -13.66 -1.60
C ARG A 102 3.80 -13.17 -0.22
N LYS A 103 3.41 -11.95 0.10
CA LYS A 103 3.69 -11.32 1.39
C LYS A 103 2.52 -10.43 1.78
N ALA A 104 2.34 -10.25 3.08
CA ALA A 104 1.33 -9.36 3.64
C ALA A 104 1.90 -8.59 4.83
N TRP A 105 1.45 -7.36 4.97
CA TRP A 105 1.73 -6.48 6.10
C TRP A 105 0.43 -5.84 6.57
N ARG A 106 0.42 -5.38 7.80
CA ARG A 106 -0.61 -4.50 8.32
C ARG A 106 0.01 -3.16 8.68
N THR A 107 -0.61 -2.06 8.29
CA THR A 107 -0.21 -0.75 8.78
C THR A 107 -0.61 -0.61 10.25
N ASN A 108 0.36 -0.33 11.10
CA ASN A 108 0.15 -0.04 12.51
C ASN A 108 0.42 1.44 12.75
N LEU A 109 -0.66 2.21 12.89
CA LEU A 109 -0.58 3.66 13.05
C LEU A 109 -0.08 4.08 14.43
N LYS A 110 -0.05 3.18 15.41
CA LYS A 110 0.51 3.44 16.74
C LYS A 110 2.03 3.29 16.75
N THR A 111 2.56 2.33 16.00
CA THR A 111 4.01 2.11 15.85
C THR A 111 4.58 2.79 14.61
N GLU A 112 3.72 3.40 13.79
CA GLU A 112 4.00 4.06 12.52
C GLU A 112 4.78 3.16 11.53
N LYS A 113 4.41 1.86 11.46
CA LYS A 113 5.15 0.84 10.68
C LYS A 113 4.27 -0.07 9.84
N PHE A 114 4.88 -0.70 8.84
CA PHE A 114 4.36 -1.89 8.18
C PHE A 114 4.78 -3.15 8.95
N GLU A 115 3.86 -3.74 9.70
CA GLU A 115 4.12 -4.94 10.47
C GLU A 115 3.81 -6.19 9.65
N THR A 116 4.76 -7.12 9.54
CA THR A 116 4.55 -8.35 8.77
C THR A 116 3.43 -9.18 9.39
N VAL A 117 2.50 -9.67 8.56
CA VAL A 117 1.45 -10.60 9.00
C VAL A 117 1.51 -11.89 8.19
N SER A 118 0.94 -12.95 8.76
CA SER A 118 0.82 -14.22 8.03
C SER A 118 -0.08 -14.06 6.81
N ILE A 119 0.32 -14.65 5.69
CA ILE A 119 -0.52 -14.73 4.48
C ILE A 119 -1.64 -15.76 4.61
N LYS A 120 -1.65 -16.57 5.69
CA LYS A 120 -2.68 -17.58 5.92
C LYS A 120 -4.04 -16.89 6.10
N GLY A 121 -5.00 -17.29 5.26
CA GLY A 121 -6.34 -16.71 5.28
C GLY A 121 -6.46 -15.38 4.53
N VAL A 122 -5.36 -14.87 3.95
CA VAL A 122 -5.42 -13.72 3.04
C VAL A 122 -5.91 -14.17 1.68
N ARG A 123 -6.95 -13.52 1.16
CA ARG A 123 -7.52 -13.75 -0.17
C ARG A 123 -7.74 -12.43 -0.84
N CYS A 124 -7.28 -12.30 -2.08
CA CYS A 124 -7.50 -11.12 -2.90
C CYS A 124 -8.26 -11.52 -4.18
N GLU A 125 -9.31 -10.76 -4.49
CA GLU A 125 -10.17 -10.99 -5.64
C GLU A 125 -9.84 -9.99 -6.74
N TYR A 126 -9.88 -10.44 -7.99
CA TYR A 126 -9.80 -9.58 -9.15
C TYR A 126 -11.22 -9.21 -9.57
N TYR A 127 -11.52 -7.92 -9.59
CA TYR A 127 -12.73 -7.40 -10.22
C TYR A 127 -12.31 -6.82 -11.57
N GLU A 128 -13.04 -7.17 -12.63
CA GLU A 128 -12.85 -6.50 -13.91
C GLU A 128 -13.22 -5.02 -13.77
N PRO A 129 -12.34 -4.09 -14.19
CA PRO A 129 -12.64 -2.67 -14.21
C PRO A 129 -13.70 -2.32 -15.26
#